data_AF-A0A8J7PUL7-F1
#
_entry.id   AF-A0A8J7PUL7-F1
#
_cell.length_a   1.000
_cell.length_b   1.000
_cell.length_c   1.000
_cell.angle_alpha   90.00
_cell.angle_beta   90.00
_cell.angle_gamma   90.00
#
_symmetry.space_group_name_H-M   'P 1'
#
loop_
_entity.id
_entity.type
_entity.pdbx_description
1 polymer ?
#
loop_
_entity_poly.entity_id
_entity_poly.type
_entity_poly.pdbx_seq_one_letter_code
_entity_poly.pdbx_strand_id
1 'polypeptide(L)'
;MSSARKSRQLRLSVEALEGREVPSTATLYGSSLVIDGTDRGDSITVRQDGSRITVDGTPIRDGWHTVSYLDASRVRQVVIHANGGDDTVNLTTLNVDSMVWGGTGNDRVYGGYGSDTVYGDQGNDTIIGGAGNDWLVGGDGNDVIWGGWGDDWITGDIGDDKLYGDAGNDSIAGGEGRDFLSAGTGQDQLDGHGFGMGRADSAKNFDTYQNEFDLWRPLPDATASGVAAPVLKKGELDDPGYLAALGALTPNDVRAAIKVVSKGTYDVYLAGDRRTIRVTFDGTWTDTDPMPGTDSSSGFAMILLNRARLISFGIDPSRSYSDDEWDALNARSGGKLYDPAQALRQFTGRSVSTSAPSQTTFSALQDRLDHGAAAVAYSFPASTRTPNWFGIAGDTYFVVRRVFTDSSRRQWVELYNPSGQDVGDGRLLDYAPGAVRQNDGIITISWTDFQRSSNFTALYVA
;
A
#
# COMPACT_ATOMS: atom_id res chain seq x y z
N MET A 1 20.78 -5.16 68.48
CA MET A 1 21.59 -4.75 67.32
C MET A 1 21.36 -5.74 66.18
N SER A 2 21.19 -5.21 64.97
CA SER A 2 21.02 -5.90 63.68
C SER A 2 19.67 -6.61 63.42
N SER A 3 18.70 -5.78 63.02
CA SER A 3 17.58 -6.16 62.16
C SER A 3 18.13 -6.44 60.76
N ALA A 4 18.10 -7.69 60.33
CA ALA A 4 18.17 -8.06 58.92
C ALA A 4 16.84 -8.68 58.52
N ARG A 5 15.83 -7.83 58.28
CA ARG A 5 14.68 -8.20 57.44
C ARG A 5 15.23 -8.55 56.06
N LYS A 6 15.45 -9.84 55.78
CA LYS A 6 15.42 -10.33 54.40
C LYS A 6 14.02 -10.07 53.90
N SER A 7 13.84 -8.94 53.21
CA SER A 7 12.73 -8.75 52.30
C SER A 7 12.81 -9.87 51.26
N ARG A 8 12.09 -10.95 51.50
CA ARG A 8 11.46 -11.66 50.39
C ARG A 8 10.62 -10.58 49.70
N GLN A 9 11.14 -10.01 48.62
CA GLN A 9 10.29 -9.34 47.66
C GLN A 9 9.25 -10.38 47.26
N LEU A 10 8.06 -10.23 47.82
CA LEU A 10 6.84 -10.77 47.25
C LEU A 10 6.80 -10.22 45.82
N ARG A 11 7.26 -11.03 44.86
CA ARG A 11 6.81 -10.93 43.47
C ARG A 11 5.36 -11.40 43.47
N LEU A 12 4.45 -10.45 43.47
CA LEU A 12 2.99 -10.55 43.26
C LEU A 12 2.62 -9.13 42.84
N SER A 13 1.97 -8.83 41.73
CA SER A 13 1.01 -9.52 40.86
C SER A 13 1.66 -10.01 39.54
N VAL A 14 1.27 -11.03 38.79
CA VAL A 14 -0.05 -11.66 38.54
C VAL A 14 -1.15 -10.64 38.30
N GLU A 15 -0.89 -9.76 37.34
CA GLU A 15 -1.85 -9.39 36.30
C GLU A 15 -1.12 -9.81 35.01
N ALA A 16 -1.33 -10.93 34.33
CA ALA A 16 -2.38 -11.95 34.38
C ALA A 16 -3.79 -11.38 34.39
N LEU A 17 -3.97 -10.30 33.62
CA LEU A 17 -5.18 -10.12 32.85
C LEU A 17 -4.74 -10.01 31.40
N GLU A 18 -4.77 -11.18 30.75
CA GLU A 18 -4.59 -11.43 29.31
C GLU A 18 -3.13 -11.41 28.84
N GLY A 19 -2.72 -12.42 28.06
CA GLY A 19 -1.32 -12.77 27.79
C GLY A 19 -0.60 -11.79 26.86
N ARG A 20 -0.43 -10.54 27.30
CA ARG A 20 0.20 -9.47 26.55
C ARG A 20 1.68 -9.27 26.90
N GLU A 21 2.53 -9.20 25.88
CA GLU A 21 3.97 -8.94 25.99
C GLU A 21 4.28 -7.43 26.01
N VAL A 22 5.53 -7.09 26.27
CA VAL A 22 6.03 -5.70 26.18
C VAL A 22 6.83 -5.60 24.89
N PRO A 23 6.91 -4.42 24.25
CA PRO A 23 7.56 -4.29 22.95
C PRO A 23 8.99 -4.84 22.98
N SER A 24 9.33 -5.61 21.95
CA SER A 24 10.59 -6.34 21.80
C SER A 24 11.79 -5.41 21.70
N THR A 25 11.62 -4.24 21.06
CA THR A 25 12.66 -3.21 20.99
C THR A 25 12.10 -1.78 21.05
N ALA A 26 12.96 -0.85 21.48
CA ALA A 26 12.74 0.58 21.33
C ALA A 26 14.09 1.25 21.00
N THR A 27 14.21 1.87 19.83
CA THR A 27 15.46 2.44 19.33
C THR A 27 15.25 3.81 18.69
N LEU A 28 16.06 4.79 19.08
CA LEU A 28 16.09 6.11 18.45
C LEU A 28 17.02 6.09 17.23
N TYR A 29 16.45 6.29 16.04
CA TYR A 29 17.17 6.48 14.79
C TYR A 29 17.11 7.94 14.36
N GLY A 30 18.19 8.68 14.61
CA GLY A 30 18.22 10.12 14.36
C GLY A 30 17.23 10.85 15.27
N SER A 31 16.06 11.19 14.72
CA SER A 31 14.94 11.81 15.45
C SER A 31 13.65 10.98 15.45
N SER A 32 13.70 9.74 14.97
CA SER A 32 12.55 8.84 14.96
C SER A 32 12.72 7.76 16.02
N LEU A 33 11.79 7.68 16.97
CA LEU A 33 11.75 6.61 17.95
C LEU A 33 10.98 5.44 17.35
N VAL A 34 11.67 4.36 17.01
CA VAL A 34 11.09 3.14 16.44
C VAL A 34 10.89 2.11 17.55
N ILE A 35 9.71 1.52 17.61
CA ILE A 35 9.30 0.52 18.59
C ILE A 35 8.73 -0.67 17.84
N ASP A 36 9.26 -1.85 18.12
CA ASP A 36 8.79 -3.10 17.50
C ASP A 36 8.17 -3.98 18.58
N GLY A 37 6.97 -4.48 18.32
CA GLY A 37 6.27 -5.51 19.09
C GLY A 37 6.81 -6.90 18.80
N THR A 38 5.98 -7.90 19.03
CA THR A 38 6.23 -9.33 18.86
C THR A 38 5.12 -9.95 18.02
N ASP A 39 5.21 -11.26 17.71
CA ASP A 39 4.11 -11.98 17.04
C ASP A 39 2.99 -12.39 18.02
N ARG A 40 2.94 -11.79 19.22
CA ARG A 40 1.90 -12.00 20.24
C ARG A 40 1.36 -10.65 20.70
N GLY A 41 0.14 -10.67 21.23
CA GLY A 41 -0.49 -9.46 21.76
C GLY A 41 0.45 -8.73 22.71
N ASP A 42 0.56 -7.43 22.58
CA ASP A 42 1.51 -6.54 23.22
C ASP A 42 0.78 -5.39 23.92
N SER A 43 1.43 -4.83 24.93
CA SER A 43 1.00 -3.59 25.58
C SER A 43 2.08 -2.53 25.40
N ILE A 44 2.00 -1.80 24.29
CA ILE A 44 2.92 -0.73 23.93
C ILE A 44 2.39 0.59 24.48
N THR A 45 3.13 1.22 25.41
CA THR A 45 2.76 2.53 25.94
C THR A 45 3.94 3.47 25.86
N VAL A 46 3.76 4.59 25.15
CA VAL A 46 4.76 5.65 25.04
C VAL A 46 4.21 6.88 25.75
N ARG A 47 4.97 7.36 26.74
CA ARG A 47 4.56 8.52 27.54
C ARG A 47 5.44 9.72 27.27
N GLN A 48 4.80 10.88 27.15
CA GLN A 48 5.48 12.16 27.24
C GLN A 48 5.09 12.87 28.55
N ASP A 49 6.06 13.06 29.44
CA ASP A 49 5.92 13.83 30.67
C ASP A 49 6.83 15.07 30.60
N GLY A 50 6.21 16.21 30.25
CA GLY A 50 6.92 17.45 29.97
C GLY A 50 7.92 17.27 28.82
N SER A 51 9.21 17.39 29.14
CA SER A 51 10.30 17.27 28.16
C SER A 51 10.86 15.85 28.04
N ARG A 52 10.22 14.84 28.61
CA ARG A 52 10.72 13.45 28.59
C ARG A 52 9.77 12.52 27.87
N ILE A 53 10.31 11.69 26.99
CA ILE A 53 9.60 10.57 26.35
C ILE A 53 10.14 9.26 26.92
N THR A 54 9.23 8.36 27.34
CA THR A 54 9.54 7.03 27.86
C THR A 54 8.73 5.97 27.14
N VAL A 55 9.29 4.77 27.02
CA VAL A 55 8.56 3.55 26.62
C VAL A 55 8.39 2.68 27.86
N ASP A 56 7.16 2.37 28.23
CA ASP A 56 6.87 1.56 29.41
C ASP A 56 7.45 0.15 29.24
N GLY A 57 8.11 -0.36 30.28
CA GLY A 57 8.64 -1.73 30.29
C GLY A 57 9.88 -1.96 29.42
N THR A 58 10.16 -1.08 28.45
CA THR A 58 11.24 -1.28 27.46
C THR A 58 12.24 -0.12 27.48
N PRO A 59 13.53 -0.37 27.79
CA PRO A 59 14.55 0.66 27.77
C PRO A 59 14.89 1.06 26.33
N ILE A 60 15.22 2.34 26.11
CA ILE A 60 15.43 2.91 24.78
C ILE A 60 16.91 2.80 24.40
N ARG A 61 17.21 2.32 23.18
CA ARG A 61 18.55 2.38 22.59
C ARG A 61 18.74 3.72 21.87
N ASP A 62 19.77 4.46 22.24
CA ASP A 62 20.20 5.71 21.62
C ASP A 62 21.66 5.54 21.16
N GLY A 63 21.82 5.04 19.92
CA GLY A 63 23.11 4.55 19.42
C GLY A 63 23.65 3.41 20.29
N TRP A 64 24.84 3.61 20.89
CA TRP A 64 25.48 2.63 21.77
C TRP A 64 25.01 2.72 23.22
N HIS A 65 24.16 3.69 23.56
CA HIS A 65 23.66 3.90 24.90
C HIS A 65 22.28 3.29 25.08
N THR A 66 22.00 2.84 26.31
CA THR A 66 20.66 2.49 26.75
C THR A 66 20.20 3.52 27.76
N VAL A 67 19.06 4.14 27.50
CA VAL A 67 18.49 5.24 28.29
C VAL A 67 17.07 4.90 28.72
N SER A 68 16.65 5.43 29.86
CA SER A 68 15.28 5.24 30.37
C SER A 68 14.29 6.28 29.83
N TYR A 69 14.79 7.37 29.24
CA TYR A 69 13.98 8.41 28.60
C TYR A 69 14.77 9.13 27.52
N LEU A 70 14.06 9.71 26.56
CA LEU A 70 14.58 10.67 25.59
C LEU A 70 14.12 12.08 25.95
N ASP A 71 14.90 13.09 25.56
CA ASP A 71 14.41 14.46 25.56
C ASP A 71 13.39 14.61 24.41
N ALA A 72 12.19 15.10 24.71
CA ALA A 72 11.11 15.24 23.73
C ALA A 72 11.52 16.11 22.53
N SER A 73 12.42 17.09 22.74
CA SER A 73 12.93 17.93 21.64
C SER A 73 13.76 17.17 20.59
N ARG A 74 14.21 15.95 20.91
CA ARG A 74 14.98 15.09 20.00
C ARG A 74 14.10 14.17 19.16
N VAL A 75 12.85 13.97 19.55
CA VAL A 75 11.92 13.06 18.87
C VAL A 75 11.00 13.89 17.99
N ARG A 76 11.04 13.61 16.69
CA ARG A 76 10.18 14.24 15.69
C ARG A 76 8.99 13.37 15.33
N GLN A 77 9.15 12.06 15.43
CA GLN A 77 8.11 11.10 15.13
C GLN A 77 8.32 9.83 15.96
N VAL A 78 7.22 9.16 16.30
CA VAL A 78 7.22 7.81 16.86
C VAL A 78 6.72 6.82 15.81
N VAL A 79 7.42 5.70 15.63
CA VAL A 79 7.06 4.66 14.66
C VAL A 79 6.87 3.35 15.41
N ILE A 80 5.75 2.68 15.20
CA ILE A 80 5.37 1.46 15.93
C ILE A 80 4.94 0.38 14.95
N HIS A 81 5.57 -0.79 15.03
CA HIS A 81 5.11 -2.01 14.38
C HIS A 81 4.67 -2.98 15.49
N ALA A 82 3.36 -3.18 15.68
CA ALA A 82 2.89 -4.07 16.74
C ALA A 82 3.02 -5.56 16.33
N ASN A 83 2.84 -5.83 15.03
CA ASN A 83 3.07 -7.10 14.32
C ASN A 83 1.94 -8.12 14.44
N GLY A 84 1.86 -8.90 15.51
CA GLY A 84 0.85 -9.97 15.57
C GLY A 84 0.29 -10.23 16.94
N GLY A 85 -0.95 -10.73 16.98
CA GLY A 85 -1.74 -10.88 18.20
C GLY A 85 -2.52 -9.61 18.57
N ASP A 86 -3.44 -9.74 19.53
CA ASP A 86 -4.31 -8.63 19.93
C ASP A 86 -3.57 -7.59 20.78
N ASP A 87 -3.15 -6.49 20.15
CA ASP A 87 -2.28 -5.47 20.69
C ASP A 87 -3.01 -4.30 21.35
N THR A 88 -2.27 -3.53 22.15
CA THR A 88 -2.73 -2.24 22.65
C THR A 88 -1.59 -1.23 22.61
N VAL A 89 -1.76 -0.21 21.78
CA VAL A 89 -0.84 0.90 21.56
C VAL A 89 -1.42 2.18 22.16
N ASN A 90 -0.81 2.70 23.23
CA ASN A 90 -1.29 3.89 23.93
C ASN A 90 -0.28 5.04 23.84
N LEU A 91 -0.64 6.08 23.08
CA LEU A 91 0.14 7.28 22.82
C LEU A 91 -0.55 8.57 23.30
N THR A 92 -1.62 8.46 24.10
CA THR A 92 -2.51 9.55 24.55
C THR A 92 -1.84 10.77 25.21
N THR A 93 -0.54 10.70 25.54
CA THR A 93 0.21 11.82 26.13
C THR A 93 1.20 12.47 25.16
N LEU A 94 1.43 11.85 24.00
CA LEU A 94 2.38 12.31 23.00
C LEU A 94 1.86 13.53 22.25
N ASN A 95 2.73 14.52 22.06
CA ASN A 95 2.47 15.71 21.24
C ASN A 95 3.32 15.70 19.96
N VAL A 96 3.70 14.52 19.51
CA VAL A 96 4.50 14.30 18.30
C VAL A 96 3.75 13.33 17.42
N ASP A 97 3.88 13.52 16.11
CA ASP A 97 3.26 12.66 15.10
C ASP A 97 3.73 11.22 15.29
N SER A 98 2.84 10.27 15.02
CA SER A 98 3.11 8.85 15.07
C SER A 98 2.72 8.13 13.79
N MET A 99 3.38 6.99 13.53
CA MET A 99 3.06 6.05 12.46
C MET A 99 2.93 4.68 13.10
N VAL A 100 1.74 4.08 13.05
CA VAL A 100 1.41 2.83 13.74
C VAL A 100 0.88 1.81 12.74
N TRP A 101 1.44 0.61 12.76
CA TRP A 101 0.89 -0.59 12.14
C TRP A 101 0.46 -1.56 13.24
N GLY A 102 -0.83 -1.89 13.29
CA GLY A 102 -1.41 -2.90 14.19
C GLY A 102 -0.92 -4.30 13.82
N GLY A 103 -1.05 -4.65 12.55
CA GLY A 103 -0.58 -5.93 12.03
C GLY A 103 -1.69 -6.98 12.03
N THR A 104 -1.57 -8.05 12.80
CA THR A 104 -2.61 -9.10 12.83
C THR A 104 -3.18 -9.23 14.23
N GLY A 105 -4.50 -9.26 14.39
CA GLY A 105 -5.13 -9.29 15.71
C GLY A 105 -6.20 -8.23 15.85
N ASN A 106 -6.91 -8.22 16.98
CA ASN A 106 -7.91 -7.20 17.28
C ASN A 106 -7.26 -6.14 18.18
N ASP A 107 -6.75 -5.11 17.55
CA ASP A 107 -5.85 -4.14 18.13
C ASP A 107 -6.59 -2.94 18.70
N ARG A 108 -5.91 -2.24 19.62
CA ARG A 108 -6.40 -1.00 20.21
C ARG A 108 -5.35 0.09 20.12
N VAL A 109 -5.57 1.09 19.29
CA VAL A 109 -4.61 2.18 19.07
C VAL A 109 -5.21 3.51 19.54
N TYR A 110 -4.42 4.27 20.30
CA TYR A 110 -4.76 5.62 20.74
C TYR A 110 -3.62 6.57 20.33
N GLY A 111 -3.82 7.44 19.33
CA GLY A 111 -2.80 8.24 18.63
C GLY A 111 -2.23 9.42 19.42
N GLY A 112 -3.08 10.20 20.10
CA GLY A 112 -2.62 11.26 21.01
C GLY A 112 -2.94 12.66 20.52
N TYR A 113 -1.96 13.58 20.54
CA TYR A 113 -2.12 14.98 20.12
C TYR A 113 -1.34 15.34 18.84
N GLY A 114 -0.70 14.36 18.19
CA GLY A 114 0.07 14.56 16.95
C GLY A 114 -0.81 14.43 15.71
N SER A 115 -0.30 14.74 14.52
CA SER A 115 -0.96 14.33 13.27
C SER A 115 -0.52 12.91 12.95
N ASP A 116 -1.35 11.95 13.31
CA ASP A 116 -0.99 10.55 13.38
C ASP A 116 -1.38 9.80 12.10
N THR A 117 -0.67 8.72 11.81
CA THR A 117 -1.02 7.77 10.76
C THR A 117 -1.14 6.39 11.38
N VAL A 118 -2.32 5.79 11.32
CA VAL A 118 -2.62 4.50 11.96
C VAL A 118 -3.24 3.55 10.94
N TYR A 119 -2.69 2.35 10.86
CA TYR A 119 -3.23 1.20 10.13
C TYR A 119 -3.59 0.12 11.15
N GLY A 120 -4.86 -0.32 11.18
CA GLY A 120 -5.29 -1.48 11.97
C GLY A 120 -4.80 -2.80 11.36
N ASP A 121 -4.80 -2.87 10.03
CA ASP A 121 -4.39 -4.02 9.22
C ASP A 121 -5.38 -5.19 9.32
N GLN A 122 -5.08 -6.33 9.95
CA GLN A 122 -5.98 -7.50 9.98
C GLN A 122 -6.61 -7.71 11.36
N GLY A 123 -7.94 -7.64 11.45
CA GLY A 123 -8.72 -7.99 12.63
C GLY A 123 -9.80 -6.95 12.91
N ASN A 124 -10.50 -7.08 14.04
CA ASN A 124 -11.52 -6.09 14.43
C ASN A 124 -10.88 -5.07 15.37
N ASP A 125 -10.43 -3.96 14.81
CA ASP A 125 -9.60 -2.98 15.46
C ASP A 125 -10.40 -1.86 16.09
N THR A 126 -9.78 -1.22 17.07
CA THR A 126 -10.32 -0.03 17.72
C THR A 126 -9.27 1.08 17.65
N ILE A 127 -9.53 2.09 16.83
CA ILE A 127 -8.58 3.18 16.58
C ILE A 127 -9.19 4.50 17.07
N ILE A 128 -8.41 5.26 17.83
CA ILE A 128 -8.74 6.63 18.24
C ILE A 128 -7.57 7.50 17.83
N GLY A 129 -7.76 8.39 16.85
CA GLY A 129 -6.73 9.34 16.38
C GLY A 129 -6.32 10.30 17.48
N GLY A 130 -7.28 11.10 17.95
CA GLY A 130 -7.10 11.96 19.11
C GLY A 130 -7.23 13.42 18.72
N ALA A 131 -6.14 14.18 18.75
CA ALA A 131 -6.13 15.55 18.25
C ALA A 131 -5.00 15.71 17.25
N GLY A 132 -5.24 16.43 16.16
CA GLY A 132 -4.35 16.45 15.00
C GLY A 132 -5.15 16.16 13.74
N ASN A 133 -4.54 16.34 12.57
CA ASN A 133 -5.17 15.90 11.33
C ASN A 133 -4.66 14.50 11.05
N ASP A 134 -5.48 13.49 11.34
CA ASP A 134 -5.08 12.11 11.38
C ASP A 134 -5.39 11.37 10.08
N TRP A 135 -4.63 10.31 9.80
CA TRP A 135 -4.88 9.34 8.74
C TRP A 135 -5.11 7.97 9.36
N LEU A 136 -6.35 7.49 9.34
CA LEU A 136 -6.79 6.29 10.05
C LEU A 136 -7.37 5.27 9.07
N VAL A 137 -6.80 4.08 9.05
CA VAL A 137 -7.24 2.94 8.22
C VAL A 137 -7.59 1.77 9.14
N GLY A 138 -8.80 1.24 9.01
CA GLY A 138 -9.26 0.03 9.71
C GLY A 138 -8.54 -1.20 9.18
N GLY A 139 -8.93 -1.65 7.99
CA GLY A 139 -8.31 -2.78 7.31
C GLY A 139 -9.29 -3.94 7.14
N ASP A 140 -8.86 -5.17 7.39
CA ASP A 140 -9.72 -6.35 7.31
C ASP A 140 -10.40 -6.65 8.65
N GLY A 141 -11.67 -6.33 8.83
CA GLY A 141 -12.49 -6.72 9.97
C GLY A 141 -13.55 -5.67 10.31
N ASN A 142 -14.31 -5.87 11.38
CA ASN A 142 -15.34 -4.91 11.78
C ASN A 142 -14.74 -3.92 12.76
N ASP A 143 -14.29 -2.80 12.24
CA ASP A 143 -13.48 -1.83 12.95
C ASP A 143 -14.33 -0.74 13.60
N VAL A 144 -13.73 -0.10 14.60
CA VAL A 144 -14.30 1.08 15.23
C VAL A 144 -13.25 2.17 15.28
N ILE A 145 -13.49 3.25 14.53
CA ILE A 145 -12.52 4.33 14.34
C ILE A 145 -13.14 5.67 14.74
N TRP A 146 -12.45 6.41 15.60
CA TRP A 146 -12.74 7.81 15.92
C TRP A 146 -11.58 8.69 15.48
N GLY A 147 -11.85 9.69 14.63
CA GLY A 147 -10.89 10.73 14.21
C GLY A 147 -10.48 11.60 15.38
N GLY A 148 -11.45 12.34 15.91
CA GLY A 148 -11.28 13.12 17.13
C GLY A 148 -11.32 14.62 16.84
N TRP A 149 -10.23 15.34 17.08
CA TRP A 149 -10.15 16.77 16.82
C TRP A 149 -9.17 17.07 15.69
N GLY A 150 -9.64 17.64 14.59
CA GLY A 150 -8.82 18.00 13.44
C GLY A 150 -9.52 17.60 12.15
N ASP A 151 -8.92 17.96 11.02
CA ASP A 151 -9.45 17.54 9.72
C ASP A 151 -8.90 16.13 9.41
N ASP A 152 -9.70 15.09 9.62
CA ASP A 152 -9.25 13.70 9.59
C ASP A 152 -9.56 12.98 8.27
N TRP A 153 -8.73 11.99 7.92
CA TRP A 153 -9.00 11.04 6.85
C TRP A 153 -9.19 9.64 7.47
N ILE A 154 -10.36 9.03 7.23
CA ILE A 154 -10.78 7.78 7.86
C ILE A 154 -11.27 6.81 6.80
N THR A 155 -10.77 5.57 6.80
CA THR A 155 -11.31 4.49 5.97
C THR A 155 -11.49 3.19 6.77
N GLY A 156 -12.64 2.54 6.63
CA GLY A 156 -12.93 1.24 7.25
C GLY A 156 -12.33 0.04 6.52
N ASP A 157 -12.23 0.12 5.20
CA ASP A 157 -11.77 -0.95 4.29
C ASP A 157 -12.71 -2.16 4.22
N ILE A 158 -12.47 -3.31 4.86
CA ILE A 158 -13.31 -4.52 4.70
C ILE A 158 -13.98 -4.90 6.01
N GLY A 159 -15.31 -4.76 6.12
CA GLY A 159 -16.08 -5.22 7.27
C GLY A 159 -17.31 -4.36 7.54
N ASP A 160 -18.11 -4.71 8.55
CA ASP A 160 -19.21 -3.86 9.02
C ASP A 160 -18.65 -2.83 10.03
N ASP A 161 -18.21 -1.67 9.55
CA ASP A 161 -17.41 -0.72 10.35
C ASP A 161 -18.23 0.35 11.08
N LYS A 162 -17.60 1.00 12.05
CA LYS A 162 -18.13 2.18 12.74
C LYS A 162 -17.12 3.31 12.74
N LEU A 163 -17.36 4.31 11.92
CA LEU A 163 -16.44 5.41 11.66
C LEU A 163 -17.03 6.73 12.14
N TYR A 164 -16.27 7.45 12.95
CA TYR A 164 -16.66 8.73 13.53
C TYR A 164 -15.59 9.79 13.22
N GLY A 165 -15.95 10.87 12.54
CA GLY A 165 -15.02 12.00 12.28
C GLY A 165 -14.83 12.89 13.51
N ASP A 166 -15.90 13.04 14.30
CA ASP A 166 -15.98 13.90 15.47
C ASP A 166 -15.89 15.40 15.14
N ALA A 167 -14.75 16.07 15.26
CA ALA A 167 -14.67 17.53 15.14
C ALA A 167 -13.61 17.99 14.15
N GLY A 168 -14.04 18.56 13.03
CA GLY A 168 -13.19 19.08 11.97
C GLY A 168 -13.84 18.83 10.61
N ASN A 169 -13.15 19.12 9.51
CA ASN A 169 -13.65 18.81 8.18
C ASN A 169 -13.11 17.45 7.74
N ASP A 170 -13.92 16.42 7.91
CA ASP A 170 -13.43 15.05 7.80
C ASP A 170 -13.72 14.42 6.44
N SER A 171 -12.88 13.47 6.03
CA SER A 171 -13.10 12.60 4.87
C SER A 171 -13.21 11.15 5.33
N ILE A 172 -14.41 10.59 5.31
CA ILE A 172 -14.69 9.25 5.83
C ILE A 172 -15.20 8.33 4.73
N ALA A 173 -14.57 7.17 4.56
CA ALA A 173 -15.00 6.12 3.65
C ALA A 173 -15.29 4.82 4.42
N GLY A 174 -16.51 4.28 4.28
CA GLY A 174 -16.92 3.03 4.90
C GLY A 174 -16.14 1.83 4.39
N GLY A 175 -15.87 1.78 3.09
CA GLY A 175 -15.32 0.58 2.47
C GLY A 175 -16.40 -0.48 2.21
N GLU A 176 -16.06 -1.75 2.31
CA GLU A 176 -16.90 -2.90 2.05
C GLU A 176 -17.60 -3.42 3.29
N GLY A 177 -18.86 -3.07 3.48
CA GLY A 177 -19.74 -3.80 4.39
C GLY A 177 -20.98 -3.01 4.72
N ARG A 178 -21.51 -3.20 5.94
CA ARG A 178 -22.60 -2.37 6.48
C ARG A 178 -22.04 -1.42 7.51
N ASP A 179 -21.63 -0.27 7.01
CA ASP A 179 -20.90 0.68 7.81
C ASP A 179 -21.83 1.70 8.47
N PHE A 180 -21.41 2.15 9.64
CA PHE A 180 -21.99 3.29 10.32
C PHE A 180 -20.99 4.45 10.24
N LEU A 181 -21.37 5.53 9.56
CA LEU A 181 -20.55 6.72 9.42
C LEU A 181 -21.21 7.90 10.15
N SER A 182 -20.44 8.60 10.98
CA SER A 182 -20.85 9.81 11.68
C SER A 182 -19.75 10.85 11.62
N ALA A 183 -19.85 11.80 10.68
CA ALA A 183 -18.82 12.83 10.53
C ALA A 183 -18.70 13.77 11.74
N GLY A 184 -19.79 14.04 12.44
CA GLY A 184 -19.76 14.96 13.58
C GLY A 184 -19.91 16.43 13.13
N THR A 185 -19.00 17.31 13.54
CA THR A 185 -19.09 18.76 13.27
C THR A 185 -18.07 19.22 12.26
N GLY A 186 -18.50 19.79 11.14
CA GLY A 186 -17.62 20.41 10.16
C GLY A 186 -18.23 20.46 8.76
N GLN A 187 -17.38 20.64 7.75
CA GLN A 187 -17.74 20.40 6.35
C GLN A 187 -17.14 19.08 5.90
N ASP A 188 -17.94 18.03 6.00
CA ASP A 188 -17.42 16.67 5.89
C ASP A 188 -17.75 16.03 4.54
N GLN A 189 -16.89 15.12 4.12
CA GLN A 189 -17.07 14.24 2.98
C GLN A 189 -17.28 12.81 3.50
N LEU A 190 -18.46 12.25 3.22
CA LEU A 190 -18.81 10.86 3.58
C LEU A 190 -18.98 10.02 2.31
N ASP A 191 -18.30 8.88 2.27
CA ASP A 191 -18.50 7.81 1.30
C ASP A 191 -18.95 6.53 2.04
N GLY A 192 -20.26 6.33 2.14
CA GLY A 192 -20.85 5.18 2.83
C GLY A 192 -21.10 3.96 1.95
N HIS A 193 -20.45 3.85 0.79
CA HIS A 193 -20.78 2.82 -0.22
C HIS A 193 -20.16 1.43 0.07
N GLY A 194 -20.51 0.84 1.22
CA GLY A 194 -20.43 -0.60 1.44
C GLY A 194 -21.67 -1.30 0.92
N PHE A 195 -21.53 -2.48 0.31
CA PHE A 195 -22.63 -3.21 -0.35
C PHE A 195 -23.74 -3.75 0.59
N GLY A 196 -23.96 -3.15 1.76
CA GLY A 196 -25.12 -3.40 2.60
C GLY A 196 -25.75 -2.11 3.14
N MET A 197 -27.06 -2.00 2.94
CA MET A 197 -27.97 -0.92 3.38
C MET A 197 -27.56 -0.18 4.68
N GLY A 198 -26.86 0.96 4.56
CA GLY A 198 -26.61 1.92 5.65
C GLY A 198 -27.33 3.25 5.43
N ARG A 199 -27.93 3.82 6.49
CA ARG A 199 -28.61 5.13 6.45
C ARG A 199 -27.58 6.24 6.63
N ALA A 200 -27.21 6.94 5.55
CA ALA A 200 -26.58 8.25 5.66
C ALA A 200 -27.64 9.30 6.02
N ASP A 201 -27.42 10.10 7.07
CA ASP A 201 -28.25 11.27 7.36
C ASP A 201 -27.84 12.44 6.44
N SER A 202 -28.81 12.89 5.66
CA SER A 202 -29.02 14.24 5.11
C SER A 202 -27.82 15.16 4.82
N ALA A 203 -27.10 14.92 3.72
CA ALA A 203 -26.60 15.99 2.84
C ALA A 203 -26.40 15.47 1.41
N LYS A 204 -26.67 16.34 0.42
CA LYS A 204 -26.93 15.99 -0.99
C LYS A 204 -25.64 15.73 -1.80
N ASN A 205 -25.52 14.56 -2.42
CA ASN A 205 -25.13 14.34 -3.85
C ASN A 205 -25.03 12.82 -4.13
N PHE A 206 -26.07 12.20 -4.70
CA PHE A 206 -26.26 11.92 -6.15
C PHE A 206 -25.44 10.75 -6.73
N ASP A 207 -26.03 9.54 -6.66
CA ASP A 207 -26.22 8.57 -7.77
C ASP A 207 -25.24 8.65 -8.96
N THR A 208 -23.95 8.26 -8.78
CA THR A 208 -23.10 7.98 -9.97
C THR A 208 -22.01 6.89 -9.83
N TYR A 209 -21.71 6.35 -8.65
CA TYR A 209 -20.50 5.51 -8.46
C TYR A 209 -20.73 3.99 -8.35
N GLN A 210 -21.97 3.51 -8.49
CA GLN A 210 -22.35 2.09 -8.31
C GLN A 210 -21.70 1.08 -9.28
N ASN A 211 -20.84 1.51 -10.21
CA ASN A 211 -20.26 0.68 -11.26
C ASN A 211 -18.72 0.55 -11.19
N GLU A 212 -18.06 1.10 -10.17
CA GLU A 212 -16.59 1.11 -10.08
C GLU A 212 -16.03 0.11 -9.04
N PHE A 213 -16.78 -0.23 -7.98
CA PHE A 213 -16.28 -1.07 -6.88
C PHE A 213 -16.33 -2.59 -7.13
N ASP A 214 -17.10 -3.08 -8.11
CA ASP A 214 -17.07 -4.49 -8.55
C ASP A 214 -15.73 -4.90 -9.20
N LEU A 215 -14.82 -3.94 -9.42
CA LEU A 215 -13.60 -4.10 -10.19
C LEU A 215 -12.37 -4.49 -9.36
N TRP A 216 -12.39 -4.31 -8.04
CA TRP A 216 -11.20 -4.47 -7.20
C TRP A 216 -11.20 -5.69 -6.26
N ARG A 217 -12.31 -6.46 -6.22
CA ARG A 217 -12.40 -7.71 -5.44
C ARG A 217 -11.90 -8.94 -6.22
N PRO A 218 -11.18 -9.89 -5.59
CA PRO A 218 -11.32 -11.30 -5.91
C PRO A 218 -12.77 -11.73 -5.66
N LEU A 219 -13.43 -12.38 -6.62
CA LEU A 219 -14.80 -12.83 -6.42
C LEU A 219 -14.92 -13.69 -5.15
N PRO A 220 -15.94 -13.45 -4.30
CA PRO A 220 -16.18 -14.31 -3.15
C PRO A 220 -16.43 -15.74 -3.64
N ASP A 221 -15.87 -16.68 -2.89
CA ASP A 221 -15.90 -18.12 -3.04
C ASP A 221 -16.97 -18.64 -4.04
N ALA A 222 -16.49 -19.29 -5.11
CA ALA A 222 -17.27 -19.79 -6.26
C ALA A 222 -18.39 -20.79 -5.88
N THR A 223 -18.54 -21.09 -4.60
CA THR A 223 -19.50 -22.03 -4.02
C THR A 223 -20.92 -21.46 -3.91
N ALA A 224 -21.09 -20.13 -3.88
CA ALA A 224 -22.42 -19.51 -3.72
C ALA A 224 -23.18 -19.26 -5.04
N SER A 225 -22.49 -19.21 -6.19
CA SER A 225 -23.10 -18.90 -7.51
C SER A 225 -22.75 -19.90 -8.64
N GLY A 226 -21.90 -20.91 -8.39
CA GLY A 226 -21.51 -21.88 -9.43
C GLY A 226 -20.70 -21.29 -10.60
N VAL A 227 -20.12 -20.10 -10.41
CA VAL A 227 -19.28 -19.40 -11.39
C VAL A 227 -17.89 -19.30 -10.79
N ALA A 228 -16.89 -19.95 -11.42
CA ALA A 228 -15.50 -19.88 -10.99
C ALA A 228 -14.95 -18.45 -11.19
N ALA A 229 -14.06 -18.02 -10.30
CA ALA A 229 -13.36 -16.75 -10.47
C ALA A 229 -12.52 -16.79 -11.76
N PRO A 230 -12.48 -15.69 -12.56
CA PRO A 230 -11.57 -15.60 -13.69
C PRO A 230 -10.14 -15.75 -13.19
N VAL A 231 -9.42 -16.72 -13.74
CA VAL A 231 -7.96 -16.79 -13.63
C VAL A 231 -7.39 -16.45 -15.00
N LEU A 232 -6.31 -15.67 -15.03
CA LEU A 232 -5.58 -15.35 -16.25
C LEU A 232 -4.90 -16.60 -16.78
N LYS A 233 -4.87 -16.73 -18.11
CA LYS A 233 -4.14 -17.81 -18.77
C LYS A 233 -2.66 -17.47 -18.83
N LYS A 234 -1.83 -18.51 -18.87
CA LYS A 234 -0.39 -18.36 -19.17
C LYS A 234 -0.20 -17.52 -20.45
N GLY A 235 0.62 -16.49 -20.35
CA GLY A 235 0.91 -15.56 -21.45
C GLY A 235 0.00 -14.34 -21.54
N GLU A 236 -1.14 -14.29 -20.82
CA GLU A 236 -1.98 -13.08 -20.78
C GLU A 236 -1.31 -11.95 -19.98
N LEU A 237 -0.47 -12.27 -18.98
CA LEU A 237 0.26 -11.30 -18.16
C LEU A 237 1.79 -11.54 -18.12
N ASP A 238 2.33 -12.44 -18.95
CA ASP A 238 3.74 -12.86 -18.81
C ASP A 238 4.76 -11.81 -19.31
N ASP A 239 4.32 -10.63 -19.78
CA ASP A 239 5.20 -9.55 -20.21
C ASP A 239 5.48 -8.53 -19.08
N PRO A 240 6.71 -8.44 -18.56
CA PRO A 240 7.04 -7.57 -17.43
C PRO A 240 6.89 -6.07 -17.75
N GLY A 241 7.07 -5.66 -19.01
CA GLY A 241 6.93 -4.26 -19.43
C GLY A 241 5.47 -3.81 -19.37
N TYR A 242 4.59 -4.66 -19.88
CA TYR A 242 3.15 -4.45 -19.79
C TYR A 242 2.65 -4.43 -18.34
N LEU A 243 3.09 -5.39 -17.52
CA LEU A 243 2.77 -5.42 -16.09
C LEU A 243 3.19 -4.15 -15.36
N ALA A 244 4.38 -3.62 -15.67
CA ALA A 244 4.84 -2.36 -15.10
C ALA A 244 3.99 -1.17 -15.57
N ALA A 245 3.57 -1.15 -16.83
CA ALA A 245 2.71 -0.09 -17.34
C ALA A 245 1.33 -0.09 -16.67
N LEU A 246 0.76 -1.28 -16.41
CA LEU A 246 -0.48 -1.41 -15.66
C LEU A 246 -0.28 -0.99 -14.19
N GLY A 247 0.78 -1.47 -13.54
CA GLY A 247 1.08 -1.14 -12.13
C GLY A 247 1.41 0.34 -11.89
N ALA A 248 1.76 1.07 -12.95
CA ALA A 248 2.01 2.50 -12.90
C ALA A 248 0.73 3.36 -13.04
N LEU A 249 -0.42 2.75 -13.39
CA LEU A 249 -1.67 3.49 -13.50
C LEU A 249 -2.13 3.98 -12.13
N THR A 250 -2.59 5.23 -12.07
CA THR A 250 -3.19 5.74 -10.83
C THR A 250 -4.57 5.12 -10.62
N PRO A 251 -5.08 5.06 -9.37
CA PRO A 251 -6.46 4.66 -9.13
C PRO A 251 -7.48 5.46 -9.95
N ASN A 252 -7.20 6.74 -10.22
CA ASN A 252 -8.05 7.59 -11.07
C ASN A 252 -8.04 7.14 -12.54
N ASP A 253 -6.89 6.72 -13.07
CA ASP A 253 -6.80 6.21 -14.44
C ASP A 253 -7.60 4.91 -14.59
N VAL A 254 -7.53 4.02 -13.60
CA VAL A 254 -8.27 2.76 -13.60
C VAL A 254 -9.77 2.99 -13.49
N ARG A 255 -10.22 3.87 -12.57
CA ARG A 255 -11.64 4.24 -12.43
C ARG A 255 -12.20 4.87 -13.70
N ALA A 256 -11.48 5.82 -14.28
CA ALA A 256 -11.90 6.47 -15.53
C ALA A 256 -11.96 5.50 -16.71
N ALA A 257 -11.20 4.41 -16.67
CA ALA A 257 -11.12 3.44 -17.74
C ALA A 257 -12.21 2.38 -17.70
N ILE A 258 -12.87 2.09 -16.58
CA ILE A 258 -13.76 0.92 -16.51
C ILE A 258 -15.14 1.28 -15.97
N LYS A 259 -16.16 0.80 -16.68
CA LYS A 259 -17.56 0.96 -16.32
C LYS A 259 -18.28 -0.39 -16.31
N VAL A 260 -18.89 -0.76 -15.18
CA VAL A 260 -19.82 -1.91 -15.15
C VAL A 260 -21.05 -1.62 -16.01
N VAL A 261 -21.41 -2.59 -16.85
CA VAL A 261 -22.61 -2.54 -17.71
C VAL A 261 -23.71 -3.41 -17.12
N SER A 262 -23.37 -4.63 -16.70
CA SER A 262 -24.24 -5.60 -16.05
C SER A 262 -23.40 -6.69 -15.39
N LYS A 263 -24.02 -7.62 -14.65
CA LYS A 263 -23.30 -8.74 -14.01
C LYS A 263 -22.43 -9.48 -15.03
N GLY A 264 -21.11 -9.47 -14.82
CA GLY A 264 -20.13 -10.09 -15.69
C GLY A 264 -19.88 -9.35 -17.01
N THR A 265 -20.37 -8.13 -17.23
CA THR A 265 -20.10 -7.35 -18.44
C THR A 265 -19.62 -5.94 -18.09
N TYR A 266 -18.49 -5.57 -18.68
CA TYR A 266 -17.77 -4.32 -18.40
C TYR A 266 -17.42 -3.61 -19.70
N ASP A 267 -17.57 -2.29 -19.71
CA ASP A 267 -17.08 -1.43 -20.77
C ASP A 267 -15.75 -0.82 -20.30
N VAL A 268 -14.68 -1.11 -21.01
CA VAL A 268 -13.34 -0.60 -20.75
C VAL A 268 -12.98 0.44 -21.80
N TYR A 269 -12.85 1.69 -21.40
CA TYR A 269 -12.41 2.80 -22.23
C TYR A 269 -10.89 2.86 -22.31
N LEU A 270 -10.36 2.57 -23.50
CA LEU A 270 -8.95 2.76 -23.84
C LEU A 270 -8.77 4.19 -24.33
N ALA A 271 -8.35 5.09 -23.44
CA ALA A 271 -8.27 6.53 -23.71
C ALA A 271 -7.39 6.88 -24.91
N GLY A 272 -6.25 6.19 -25.08
CA GLY A 272 -5.35 6.40 -26.21
C GLY A 272 -5.93 5.97 -27.56
N ASP A 273 -6.75 4.92 -27.55
CA ASP A 273 -7.44 4.42 -28.75
C ASP A 273 -8.77 5.17 -28.99
N ARG A 274 -9.19 6.01 -28.03
CA ARG A 274 -10.51 6.67 -27.96
C ARG A 274 -11.66 5.71 -28.23
N ARG A 275 -11.54 4.51 -27.67
CA ARG A 275 -12.43 3.39 -27.96
C ARG A 275 -12.85 2.70 -26.67
N THR A 276 -14.14 2.38 -26.59
CA THR A 276 -14.67 1.50 -25.55
C THR A 276 -14.66 0.07 -26.06
N ILE A 277 -14.13 -0.85 -25.25
CA ILE A 277 -14.10 -2.28 -25.50
C ILE A 277 -15.01 -2.95 -24.47
N ARG A 278 -15.97 -3.74 -24.96
CA ARG A 278 -16.83 -4.53 -24.08
C ARG A 278 -16.15 -5.86 -23.75
N VAL A 279 -16.03 -6.13 -22.46
CA VAL A 279 -15.49 -7.37 -21.91
C VAL A 279 -16.62 -8.09 -21.19
N THR A 280 -16.93 -9.32 -21.61
CA THR A 280 -17.97 -10.16 -21.00
C THR A 280 -17.35 -11.41 -20.40
N PHE A 281 -17.81 -11.77 -19.21
CA PHE A 281 -17.44 -12.94 -18.44
C PHE A 281 -18.67 -13.86 -18.34
N ASP A 282 -18.58 -15.02 -18.97
CA ASP A 282 -19.65 -16.03 -19.01
C ASP A 282 -19.46 -17.17 -17.99
N GLY A 283 -18.43 -17.08 -17.14
CA GLY A 283 -18.15 -18.08 -16.10
C GLY A 283 -17.54 -19.40 -16.59
N THR A 284 -17.23 -19.54 -17.88
CA THR A 284 -16.68 -20.77 -18.47
C THR A 284 -15.15 -20.76 -18.59
N TRP A 285 -14.50 -19.81 -17.94
CA TRP A 285 -13.06 -19.56 -18.08
C TRP A 285 -12.31 -20.40 -17.05
N THR A 286 -11.86 -21.58 -17.45
CA THR A 286 -10.95 -22.42 -16.67
C THR A 286 -9.57 -22.42 -17.32
N ASP A 287 -8.50 -22.43 -16.53
CA ASP A 287 -7.32 -23.20 -16.92
C ASP A 287 -6.58 -23.79 -15.71
N THR A 288 -6.04 -24.98 -15.92
CA THR A 288 -5.29 -25.78 -14.95
C THR A 288 -3.81 -25.68 -15.27
N ASP A 289 -3.13 -24.66 -14.75
CA ASP A 289 -1.68 -24.72 -14.47
C ASP A 289 -1.28 -23.59 -13.50
N PRO A 290 -0.38 -23.85 -12.53
CA PRO A 290 0.01 -22.89 -11.50
C PRO A 290 1.03 -21.85 -12.04
N MET A 291 0.78 -20.57 -11.77
CA MET A 291 1.75 -19.49 -11.97
C MET A 291 2.87 -19.55 -10.92
N PRO A 292 4.10 -19.06 -11.23
CA PRO A 292 5.06 -18.64 -10.23
C PRO A 292 4.72 -17.22 -9.75
N GLY A 293 4.43 -17.06 -8.46
CA GLY A 293 4.15 -15.75 -7.82
C GLY A 293 2.76 -15.70 -7.21
N THR A 294 2.59 -16.32 -6.04
CA THR A 294 1.34 -16.36 -5.27
C THR A 294 1.33 -15.29 -4.20
N ASP A 295 1.32 -14.02 -4.60
CA ASP A 295 1.10 -12.86 -3.76
C ASP A 295 0.14 -11.89 -4.47
N SER A 296 -1.15 -12.25 -4.46
CA SER A 296 -2.36 -11.39 -4.40
C SER A 296 -2.47 -10.05 -5.17
N SER A 297 -1.58 -9.68 -6.10
CA SER A 297 -1.45 -8.29 -6.59
C SER A 297 -2.05 -8.02 -7.98
N SER A 298 -2.70 -8.99 -8.63
CA SER A 298 -3.47 -8.76 -9.86
C SER A 298 -4.95 -8.58 -9.56
N GLY A 299 -5.35 -7.38 -9.12
CA GLY A 299 -6.76 -7.03 -8.93
C GLY A 299 -7.60 -7.22 -10.20
N PHE A 300 -8.87 -7.58 -10.06
CA PHE A 300 -9.79 -7.91 -11.18
C PHE A 300 -9.87 -6.80 -12.26
N ALA A 301 -9.63 -5.53 -11.90
CA ALA A 301 -9.52 -4.40 -12.80
C ALA A 301 -8.37 -4.57 -13.81
N MET A 302 -7.22 -5.09 -13.36
CA MET A 302 -6.06 -5.34 -14.23
C MET A 302 -6.36 -6.41 -15.26
N ILE A 303 -7.12 -7.44 -14.85
CA ILE A 303 -7.60 -8.50 -15.75
C ILE A 303 -8.49 -7.89 -16.84
N LEU A 304 -9.40 -6.99 -16.47
CA LEU A 304 -10.29 -6.33 -17.42
C LEU A 304 -9.56 -5.39 -18.38
N LEU A 305 -8.60 -4.60 -17.88
CA LEU A 305 -7.75 -3.73 -18.69
C LEU A 305 -6.92 -4.55 -19.70
N ASN A 306 -6.37 -5.68 -19.26
CA ASN A 306 -5.64 -6.58 -20.13
C ASN A 306 -6.52 -7.20 -21.21
N ARG A 307 -7.68 -7.74 -20.85
CA ARG A 307 -8.61 -8.32 -21.82
C ARG A 307 -9.10 -7.30 -22.83
N ALA A 308 -9.43 -6.09 -22.37
CA ALA A 308 -9.83 -5.00 -23.25
C ALA A 308 -8.73 -4.65 -24.27
N ARG A 309 -7.47 -4.63 -23.82
CA ARG A 309 -6.31 -4.39 -24.68
C ARG A 309 -6.11 -5.51 -25.69
N LEU A 310 -6.16 -6.78 -25.28
CA LEU A 310 -6.05 -7.91 -26.21
C LEU A 310 -7.12 -7.85 -27.31
N ILE A 311 -8.37 -7.58 -26.92
CA ILE A 311 -9.48 -7.40 -27.86
C ILE A 311 -9.23 -6.20 -28.80
N SER A 312 -8.61 -5.12 -28.32
CA SER A 312 -8.27 -3.95 -29.16
C SER A 312 -7.24 -4.28 -30.24
N PHE A 313 -6.34 -5.22 -29.98
CA PHE A 313 -5.40 -5.80 -30.96
C PHE A 313 -6.02 -6.92 -31.83
N GLY A 314 -7.29 -7.28 -31.63
CA GLY A 314 -7.94 -8.37 -32.35
C GLY A 314 -7.50 -9.76 -31.88
N ILE A 315 -7.01 -9.86 -30.65
CA ILE A 315 -6.61 -11.10 -29.98
C ILE A 315 -7.80 -11.60 -29.16
N ASP A 316 -8.07 -12.91 -29.22
CA ASP A 316 -9.18 -13.53 -28.49
C ASP A 316 -8.69 -14.00 -27.11
N PRO A 317 -9.07 -13.32 -26.00
CA PRO A 317 -8.64 -13.71 -24.66
C PRO A 317 -9.21 -15.08 -24.22
N SER A 318 -10.20 -15.63 -24.93
CA SER A 318 -10.76 -16.97 -24.63
C SER A 318 -9.87 -18.11 -25.05
N ARG A 319 -8.86 -17.83 -25.86
CA ARG A 319 -7.94 -18.83 -26.38
C ARG A 319 -6.63 -18.83 -25.60
N SER A 320 -6.10 -20.03 -25.33
CA SER A 320 -4.73 -20.18 -24.84
C SER A 320 -3.78 -20.18 -26.04
N TYR A 321 -2.66 -19.46 -25.92
CA TYR A 321 -1.64 -19.32 -26.97
C TYR A 321 -0.31 -19.87 -26.46
N SER A 322 0.46 -20.54 -27.34
CA SER A 322 1.84 -20.91 -27.00
C SER A 322 2.78 -19.70 -27.09
N ASP A 323 3.97 -19.81 -26.51
CA ASP A 323 5.00 -18.74 -26.54
C ASP A 323 5.29 -18.28 -27.99
N ASP A 324 5.46 -19.22 -28.93
CA ASP A 324 5.65 -18.90 -30.36
C ASP A 324 4.46 -18.15 -30.98
N GLU A 325 3.23 -18.42 -30.53
CA GLU A 325 2.04 -17.74 -31.01
C GLU A 325 1.97 -16.32 -30.45
N TRP A 326 2.36 -16.14 -29.18
CA TRP A 326 2.49 -14.82 -28.56
C TRP A 326 3.51 -13.95 -29.29
N ASP A 327 4.68 -14.50 -29.61
CA ASP A 327 5.70 -13.79 -30.39
C ASP A 327 5.19 -13.42 -31.79
N ALA A 328 4.44 -14.31 -32.44
CA ALA A 328 3.84 -14.02 -33.73
C ALA A 328 2.75 -12.94 -33.64
N LEU A 329 1.94 -12.92 -32.58
CA LEU A 329 0.94 -11.88 -32.32
C LEU A 329 1.62 -10.53 -32.05
N ASN A 330 2.67 -10.52 -31.24
CA ASN A 330 3.44 -9.30 -30.98
C ASN A 330 4.09 -8.77 -32.25
N ALA A 331 4.69 -9.64 -33.08
CA ALA A 331 5.26 -9.25 -34.36
C ALA A 331 4.20 -8.64 -35.30
N ARG A 332 2.99 -9.20 -35.36
CA ARG A 332 1.87 -8.63 -36.14
C ARG A 332 1.43 -7.26 -35.64
N SER A 333 1.51 -7.03 -34.33
CA SER A 333 1.24 -5.72 -33.73
C SER A 333 2.37 -4.70 -33.96
N GLY A 334 3.51 -5.12 -34.53
CA GLY A 334 4.71 -4.30 -34.69
C GLY A 334 5.49 -4.13 -33.39
N GLY A 335 5.45 -5.10 -32.48
CA GLY A 335 6.10 -5.05 -31.16
C GLY A 335 5.31 -4.31 -30.09
N LYS A 336 4.08 -3.87 -30.40
CA LYS A 336 3.27 -3.01 -29.53
C LYS A 336 2.69 -3.73 -28.32
N LEU A 337 2.57 -5.06 -28.35
CA LEU A 337 2.05 -5.81 -27.20
C LEU A 337 2.99 -5.71 -26.00
N TYR A 338 4.29 -5.70 -26.24
CA TYR A 338 5.32 -5.67 -25.19
C TYR A 338 5.92 -4.27 -24.95
N ASP A 339 5.43 -3.23 -25.64
CA ASP A 339 5.90 -1.85 -25.45
C ASP A 339 5.20 -1.18 -24.26
N PRO A 340 5.88 -0.93 -23.12
CA PRO A 340 5.28 -0.27 -21.97
C PRO A 340 4.80 1.14 -22.30
N ALA A 341 5.49 1.86 -23.20
CA ALA A 341 5.07 3.19 -23.62
C ALA A 341 3.75 3.13 -24.38
N GLN A 342 3.53 2.07 -25.16
CA GLN A 342 2.27 1.86 -25.86
C GLN A 342 1.14 1.55 -24.89
N ALA A 343 1.39 0.70 -23.89
CA ALA A 343 0.41 0.40 -22.86
C ALA A 343 0.02 1.67 -22.06
N LEU A 344 1.00 2.44 -21.61
CA LEU A 344 0.76 3.73 -20.93
C LEU A 344 -0.07 4.70 -21.78
N ARG A 345 0.25 4.85 -23.07
CA ARG A 345 -0.54 5.68 -24.01
C ARG A 345 -1.98 5.19 -24.13
N GLN A 346 -2.19 3.88 -24.23
CA GLN A 346 -3.51 3.28 -24.41
C GLN A 346 -4.43 3.54 -23.23
N PHE A 347 -3.93 3.42 -21.99
CA PHE A 347 -4.74 3.59 -20.79
C PHE A 347 -4.90 5.06 -20.38
N THR A 348 -3.81 5.82 -20.36
CA THR A 348 -3.85 7.22 -19.89
C THR A 348 -4.37 8.18 -20.95
N GLY A 349 -4.26 7.83 -22.24
CA GLY A 349 -4.51 8.75 -23.35
C GLY A 349 -3.52 9.91 -23.44
N ARG A 350 -2.45 9.90 -22.63
CA ARG A 350 -1.44 10.95 -22.55
C ARG A 350 -0.23 10.63 -23.43
N SER A 351 0.56 11.66 -23.73
CA SER A 351 1.82 11.51 -24.45
C SER A 351 2.88 10.94 -23.53
N VAL A 352 3.48 9.80 -23.90
CA VAL A 352 4.56 9.21 -23.11
C VAL A 352 5.91 9.76 -23.57
N SER A 353 6.66 10.33 -22.64
CA SER A 353 8.07 10.67 -22.85
C SER A 353 8.95 9.47 -22.53
N THR A 354 9.90 9.16 -23.41
CA THR A 354 10.92 8.13 -23.19
C THR A 354 12.30 8.80 -23.14
N SER A 355 13.01 8.67 -22.03
CA SER A 355 14.35 9.22 -21.85
C SER A 355 15.20 8.27 -21.02
N ALA A 356 16.53 8.45 -21.03
CA ALA A 356 17.34 7.82 -19.99
C ALA A 356 17.10 8.54 -18.65
N PRO A 357 17.14 7.85 -17.50
CA PRO A 357 17.04 8.50 -16.19
C PRO A 357 18.06 9.64 -15.98
N SER A 358 19.25 9.52 -16.58
CA SER A 358 20.30 10.56 -16.57
C SER A 358 19.92 11.86 -17.31
N GLN A 359 18.88 11.84 -18.14
CA GLN A 359 18.38 13.01 -18.88
C GLN A 359 17.22 13.71 -18.17
N THR A 360 16.72 13.13 -17.08
CA THR A 360 15.64 13.69 -16.26
C THR A 360 16.23 14.30 -15.00
N THR A 361 15.63 15.37 -14.48
CA THR A 361 16.01 15.94 -13.18
C THR A 361 15.07 15.43 -12.10
N PHE A 362 15.56 15.35 -10.86
CA PHE A 362 14.77 14.89 -9.71
C PHE A 362 13.47 15.71 -9.57
N SER A 363 13.57 17.03 -9.61
CA SER A 363 12.41 17.93 -9.48
C SER A 363 11.42 17.81 -10.64
N ALA A 364 11.88 17.55 -11.87
CA ALA A 364 10.97 17.37 -13.00
C ALA A 364 10.20 16.05 -12.92
N LEU A 365 10.85 14.98 -12.42
CA LEU A 365 10.15 13.72 -12.20
C LEU A 365 9.19 13.82 -11.00
N GLN A 366 9.62 14.45 -9.91
CA GLN A 366 8.80 14.69 -8.73
C GLN A 366 7.52 15.45 -9.08
N ASP A 367 7.65 16.60 -9.75
CA ASP A 367 6.52 17.41 -10.18
C ASP A 367 5.53 16.60 -11.02
N ARG A 368 6.00 15.77 -11.95
CA ARG A 368 5.11 14.93 -12.75
C ARG A 368 4.38 13.87 -11.93
N LEU A 369 5.08 13.19 -11.01
CA LEU A 369 4.48 12.17 -10.14
C LEU A 369 3.45 12.79 -9.19
N ASP A 370 3.76 13.95 -8.61
CA ASP A 370 2.84 14.69 -7.72
C ASP A 370 1.56 15.12 -8.45
N HIS A 371 1.62 15.30 -9.77
CA HIS A 371 0.46 15.56 -10.64
C HIS A 371 -0.15 14.29 -11.28
N GLY A 372 0.15 13.11 -10.73
CA GLY A 372 -0.46 11.84 -11.14
C GLY A 372 0.03 11.36 -12.50
N ALA A 373 1.31 11.54 -12.82
CA ALA A 373 1.94 10.88 -13.96
C ALA A 373 2.23 9.40 -13.65
N ALA A 374 1.96 8.52 -14.62
CA ALA A 374 2.36 7.12 -14.56
C ALA A 374 3.80 6.97 -15.07
N ALA A 375 4.67 6.31 -14.29
CA ALA A 375 6.09 6.19 -14.61
C ALA A 375 6.60 4.76 -14.50
N VAL A 376 7.36 4.33 -15.50
CA VAL A 376 7.99 3.00 -15.59
C VAL A 376 9.47 3.18 -15.89
N ALA A 377 10.33 2.52 -15.12
CA ALA A 377 11.75 2.43 -15.38
C ALA A 377 12.10 1.07 -15.95
N TYR A 378 12.97 1.05 -16.96
CA TYR A 378 13.56 -0.16 -17.50
C TYR A 378 15.03 -0.22 -17.09
N SER A 379 15.43 -1.41 -16.66
CA SER A 379 16.81 -1.72 -16.30
C SER A 379 17.73 -1.68 -17.53
N PHE A 380 18.66 -2.61 -17.66
CA PHE A 380 19.57 -2.73 -18.79
C PHE A 380 19.29 -4.03 -19.55
N PRO A 381 19.64 -4.14 -20.85
CA PRO A 381 19.41 -5.38 -21.58
C PRO A 381 20.18 -6.57 -20.97
N ALA A 382 19.55 -7.73 -20.76
CA ALA A 382 20.19 -8.86 -20.07
C ALA A 382 21.41 -9.41 -20.81
N SER A 383 21.42 -9.29 -22.14
CA SER A 383 22.57 -9.63 -23.00
C SER A 383 23.83 -8.78 -22.74
N THR A 384 23.71 -7.69 -21.98
CA THR A 384 24.82 -6.75 -21.76
C THR A 384 25.54 -6.93 -20.44
N ARG A 385 24.90 -7.46 -19.38
CA ARG A 385 25.46 -7.53 -18.02
C ARG A 385 24.81 -8.62 -17.17
N THR A 386 25.56 -9.20 -16.24
CA THR A 386 25.01 -9.95 -15.09
C THR A 386 24.21 -9.02 -14.17
N PRO A 387 23.34 -9.53 -13.27
CA PRO A 387 22.68 -8.70 -12.27
C PRO A 387 23.66 -7.71 -11.64
N ASN A 388 23.26 -6.45 -11.56
CA ASN A 388 24.17 -5.40 -11.10
C ASN A 388 24.44 -5.55 -9.58
N TRP A 389 25.30 -4.71 -9.02
CA TRP A 389 25.62 -4.74 -7.59
C TRP A 389 24.38 -4.56 -6.67
N PHE A 390 23.27 -4.02 -7.19
CA PHE A 390 21.99 -3.89 -6.50
C PHE A 390 21.13 -5.17 -6.60
N GLY A 391 21.59 -6.21 -7.31
CA GLY A 391 20.82 -7.41 -7.63
C GLY A 391 19.66 -7.16 -8.60
N ILE A 392 19.67 -6.04 -9.32
CA ILE A 392 18.71 -5.77 -10.40
C ILE A 392 19.13 -6.62 -11.60
N ALA A 393 18.24 -7.52 -12.01
CA ALA A 393 18.40 -8.31 -13.23
C ALA A 393 18.25 -7.44 -14.48
N GLY A 394 18.88 -7.87 -15.57
CA GLY A 394 18.62 -7.27 -16.88
C GLY A 394 17.23 -7.61 -17.40
N ASP A 395 16.78 -6.91 -18.43
CA ASP A 395 15.45 -7.06 -19.05
C ASP A 395 14.27 -6.93 -18.06
N THR A 396 14.49 -6.24 -16.94
CA THR A 396 13.47 -6.04 -15.89
C THR A 396 12.87 -4.63 -15.95
N TYR A 397 11.56 -4.53 -15.74
CA TYR A 397 10.80 -3.29 -15.66
C TYR A 397 10.31 -3.04 -14.24
N PHE A 398 10.25 -1.77 -13.85
CA PHE A 398 9.86 -1.32 -12.53
C PHE A 398 8.86 -0.18 -12.63
N VAL A 399 7.85 -0.20 -11.78
CA VAL A 399 6.99 0.96 -11.54
C VAL A 399 7.78 1.97 -10.70
N VAL A 400 7.83 3.23 -11.12
CA VAL A 400 8.36 4.32 -10.28
C VAL A 400 7.22 4.84 -9.41
N ARG A 401 7.22 4.46 -8.14
CA ARG A 401 6.12 4.80 -7.22
C ARG A 401 6.20 6.24 -6.74
N ARG A 402 7.40 6.65 -6.32
CA ARG A 402 7.66 8.00 -5.84
C ARG A 402 9.15 8.34 -5.90
N VAL A 403 9.42 9.64 -5.84
CA VAL A 403 10.75 10.17 -5.53
C VAL A 403 10.64 11.07 -4.31
N PHE A 404 11.64 11.03 -3.43
CA PHE A 404 11.60 11.80 -2.19
C PHE A 404 13.00 12.23 -1.75
N THR A 405 13.05 13.26 -0.91
CA THR A 405 14.29 13.75 -0.31
C THR A 405 14.25 13.45 1.18
N ASP A 406 15.28 12.80 1.71
CA ASP A 406 15.36 12.48 3.13
C ASP A 406 15.76 13.70 3.99
N SER A 407 15.72 13.52 5.31
CA SER A 407 16.12 14.55 6.29
C SER A 407 17.59 15.02 6.15
N SER A 408 18.44 14.22 5.51
CA SER A 408 19.84 14.53 5.19
C SER A 408 20.00 15.18 3.81
N ARG A 409 18.90 15.57 3.15
CA ARG A 409 18.85 16.14 1.80
C ARG A 409 19.37 15.21 0.71
N ARG A 410 19.35 13.90 0.93
CA ARG A 410 19.65 12.91 -0.12
C ARG A 410 18.37 12.58 -0.87
N GLN A 411 18.51 12.41 -2.18
CA GLN A 411 17.42 12.14 -3.09
C GLN A 411 17.32 10.64 -3.37
N TRP A 412 16.09 10.12 -3.33
CA TRP A 412 15.77 8.71 -3.40
C TRP A 412 14.65 8.44 -4.41
N VAL A 413 14.65 7.23 -4.96
CA VAL A 413 13.62 6.72 -5.87
C VAL A 413 13.13 5.39 -5.32
N GLU A 414 11.82 5.27 -5.14
CA GLU A 414 11.15 4.03 -4.78
C GLU A 414 10.57 3.36 -6.03
N LEU A 415 10.89 2.09 -6.20
CA LEU A 415 10.58 1.29 -7.37
C LEU A 415 9.86 0.02 -6.94
N TYR A 416 8.95 -0.49 -7.77
CA TYR A 416 8.27 -1.76 -7.54
C TYR A 416 8.43 -2.67 -8.76
N ASN A 417 8.82 -3.92 -8.51
CA ASN A 417 8.90 -4.97 -9.51
C ASN A 417 7.56 -5.71 -9.57
N PRO A 418 6.74 -5.49 -10.61
CA PRO A 418 5.41 -6.09 -10.72
C PRO A 418 5.44 -7.60 -11.01
N SER A 419 6.62 -8.20 -11.22
CA SER A 419 6.76 -9.65 -11.36
C SER A 419 6.82 -10.40 -10.02
N GLY A 420 6.79 -9.70 -8.88
CA GLY A 420 6.88 -10.29 -7.53
C GLY A 420 8.22 -10.99 -7.24
N GLN A 421 9.18 -10.96 -8.18
CA GLN A 421 10.50 -11.54 -7.96
C GLN A 421 11.33 -10.62 -7.06
N ASP A 422 11.87 -11.19 -5.98
CA ASP A 422 12.81 -10.55 -5.07
C ASP A 422 13.92 -9.83 -5.84
N VAL A 423 14.01 -8.52 -5.63
CA VAL A 423 15.05 -7.68 -6.23
C VAL A 423 16.12 -7.40 -5.18
N GLY A 424 17.29 -8.04 -5.32
CA GLY A 424 18.47 -7.73 -4.52
C GLY A 424 19.01 -8.88 -3.67
N ASP A 425 20.28 -9.26 -3.89
CA ASP A 425 21.04 -10.21 -3.05
C ASP A 425 21.41 -9.64 -1.65
N GLY A 426 20.52 -8.85 -1.04
CA GLY A 426 20.61 -8.44 0.36
C GLY A 426 21.80 -7.55 0.74
N ARG A 427 22.54 -6.97 -0.21
CA ARG A 427 23.78 -6.19 0.09
C ARG A 427 23.60 -4.68 0.19
N LEU A 428 22.41 -4.14 -0.09
CA LEU A 428 22.18 -2.69 -0.14
C LEU A 428 20.98 -2.18 0.64
N LEU A 429 20.06 -3.06 1.06
CA LEU A 429 18.97 -2.69 1.97
C LEU A 429 19.53 -2.29 3.35
N ASP A 430 20.76 -2.69 3.70
CA ASP A 430 21.40 -2.39 4.99
C ASP A 430 21.92 -0.95 5.14
N TYR A 431 21.90 -0.10 4.09
CA TYR A 431 22.53 1.24 4.15
C TYR A 431 21.64 2.42 3.75
N ALA A 432 20.37 2.19 3.38
CA ALA A 432 19.39 3.25 3.26
C ALA A 432 18.68 3.41 4.62
N PRO A 433 18.78 4.56 5.32
CA PRO A 433 17.99 4.76 6.51
C PRO A 433 16.51 4.78 6.14
N GLY A 434 15.76 3.79 6.63
CA GLY A 434 14.34 3.58 6.34
C GLY A 434 14.03 2.50 5.30
N ALA A 435 15.02 1.74 4.79
CA ALA A 435 14.71 0.56 3.97
C ALA A 435 14.29 -0.62 4.86
N VAL A 436 13.01 -1.00 4.77
CA VAL A 436 12.49 -2.27 5.29
C VAL A 436 12.74 -3.34 4.23
N ARG A 437 13.20 -4.52 4.64
CA ARG A 437 13.12 -5.72 3.79
C ARG A 437 11.64 -6.08 3.68
N GLN A 438 11.00 -5.74 2.57
CA GLN A 438 9.69 -6.28 2.23
C GLN A 438 9.96 -7.30 1.11
N ASN A 439 9.60 -8.57 1.31
CA ASN A 439 9.67 -9.61 0.27
C ASN A 439 8.52 -9.41 -0.74
N ASP A 440 8.29 -8.17 -1.19
CA ASP A 440 7.10 -7.72 -1.93
C ASP A 440 7.46 -7.04 -3.26
N GLY A 441 8.73 -7.15 -3.70
CA GLY A 441 9.22 -6.58 -4.95
C GLY A 441 9.52 -5.08 -4.91
N ILE A 442 9.47 -4.40 -3.76
CA ILE A 442 9.80 -2.97 -3.64
C ILE A 442 11.30 -2.76 -3.37
N ILE A 443 11.92 -1.80 -4.07
CA ILE A 443 13.29 -1.35 -3.79
C ILE A 443 13.39 0.17 -3.74
N THR A 444 14.27 0.68 -2.88
CA THR A 444 14.64 2.10 -2.83
C THR A 444 16.11 2.28 -3.17
N ILE A 445 16.43 3.18 -4.10
CA ILE A 445 17.81 3.48 -4.50
C ILE A 445 18.06 4.99 -4.53
N SER A 446 19.33 5.38 -4.45
CA SER A 446 19.69 6.79 -4.56
C SER A 446 19.37 7.33 -5.96
N TRP A 447 18.99 8.60 -6.06
CA TRP A 447 18.77 9.27 -7.35
C TRP A 447 19.99 9.14 -8.27
N THR A 448 21.20 9.29 -7.71
CA THR A 448 22.45 9.14 -8.46
C THR A 448 22.60 7.74 -9.05
N ASP A 449 22.21 6.70 -8.32
CA ASP A 449 22.29 5.32 -8.80
C ASP A 449 21.17 4.98 -9.79
N PHE A 450 19.98 5.55 -9.61
CA PHE A 450 18.89 5.47 -10.60
C PHE A 450 19.32 6.07 -11.94
N GLN A 451 20.09 7.17 -11.93
CA GLN A 451 20.62 7.81 -13.13
C GLN A 451 21.76 7.05 -13.83
N ARG A 452 22.36 6.04 -13.19
CA ARG A 452 23.44 5.27 -13.82
C ARG A 452 22.86 4.34 -14.88
N SER A 453 23.37 4.45 -16.10
CA SER A 453 23.05 3.54 -17.21
C SER A 453 23.46 2.08 -16.96
N SER A 454 24.26 1.84 -15.92
CA SER A 454 24.55 0.50 -15.43
C SER A 454 23.40 -0.16 -14.69
N ASN A 455 22.37 0.61 -14.33
CA ASN A 455 21.23 0.19 -13.55
C ASN A 455 19.94 0.36 -14.34
N PHE A 456 19.71 1.53 -14.92
CA PHE A 456 18.50 1.84 -15.69
C PHE A 456 18.85 2.57 -16.98
N THR A 457 18.28 2.11 -18.09
CA THR A 457 18.56 2.64 -19.43
C THR A 457 17.41 3.42 -20.02
N ALA A 458 16.18 3.20 -19.55
CA ALA A 458 15.02 3.97 -19.99
C ALA A 458 14.06 4.29 -18.84
N LEU A 459 13.40 5.43 -18.97
CA LEU A 459 12.33 5.94 -18.13
C LEU A 459 11.21 6.38 -19.05
N TYR A 460 10.03 5.81 -18.83
CA TYR A 460 8.79 6.11 -19.52
C TYR A 460 7.90 6.88 -18.56
N VAL A 461 7.42 8.06 -18.96
CA VAL A 461 6.53 8.86 -18.12
C VAL A 461 5.37 9.37 -18.96
N ALA A 462 4.14 8.98 -18.59
CA ALA A 462 2.90 9.36 -19.26
C ALA A 462 2.37 10.73 -18.82
#